data_AF-A0A415JUH5-F1
#
_entry.id   AF-A0A415JUH5-F1
#
_cell.length_a   1.000
_cell.length_b   1.000
_cell.length_c   1.000
_cell.angle_alpha   90.00
_cell.angle_beta   90.00
_cell.angle_gamma   90.00
#
_symmetry.space_group_name_H-M   'P 1'
#
loop_
_entity.id
_entity.type
_entity.pdbx_description
1 polymer ?
#
loop_
_entity_poly.entity_id
_entity_poly.type
_entity_poly.pdbx_seq_one_letter_code
_entity_poly.pdbx_strand_id
1 'polypeptide(L)' 'MDIEKDNLAINEKYNLTIKEAVKYFNIGEKNLRRLVSDNPNADYILT' A
#
# COMPACT_ATOMS: atom_id res chain seq x y z
N MET A 1 2.23 -19.56 18.51
CA MET A 1 1.31 -19.43 17.36
C MET A 1 2.09 -18.72 16.28
N ASP A 2 2.80 -19.50 15.48
CA ASP A 2 3.48 -19.02 14.29
C ASP A 2 2.40 -18.63 13.29
N ILE A 3 2.09 -17.33 13.26
CA ILE A 3 1.22 -16.78 12.24
C ILE A 3 1.98 -16.94 10.93
N GLU A 4 1.59 -17.95 10.14
CA GLU A 4 2.04 -18.14 8.78
C GLU A 4 1.95 -16.80 8.05
N LYS A 5 3.11 -16.18 7.86
CA LYS A 5 3.22 -14.76 7.52
C LYS A 5 2.94 -14.46 6.04
N ASP A 6 2.49 -15.45 5.26
CA ASP A 6 2.83 -15.49 3.84
C ASP A 6 1.67 -15.57 2.85
N ASN A 7 0.40 -15.52 3.27
CA ASN A 7 -0.73 -15.50 2.31
C ASN A 7 -1.95 -14.67 2.78
N LEU A 8 -1.74 -13.53 3.45
CA LEU A 8 -2.86 -12.63 3.72
C LEU A 8 -3.32 -12.00 2.39
N ALA A 9 -4.59 -12.17 2.05
CA ALA A 9 -5.14 -11.61 0.83
C ALA A 9 -5.14 -10.07 0.91
N ILE A 10 -5.00 -9.40 -0.23
CA ILE A 10 -4.83 -7.92 -0.28
C ILE A 10 -5.99 -7.19 0.42
N ASN A 11 -7.19 -7.74 0.38
CA ASN A 11 -8.40 -7.23 1.02
C ASN A 11 -8.42 -7.38 2.56
N GLU A 12 -7.55 -8.21 3.13
CA GLU A 12 -7.44 -8.44 4.58
C GLU A 12 -6.33 -7.60 5.21
N LYS A 13 -5.51 -6.93 4.38
CA LYS A 13 -4.40 -6.09 4.84
C LYS A 13 -4.90 -4.71 5.23
N TYR A 14 -4.56 -4.29 6.46
CA TYR A 14 -4.79 -2.93 6.93
C TYR A 14 -3.92 -1.90 6.20
N ASN A 15 -2.70 -2.30 5.81
CA ASN A 15 -1.73 -1.46 5.12
C ASN A 15 -1.32 -2.11 3.80
N LEU A 16 -1.23 -1.30 2.75
CA LEU A 16 -0.84 -1.74 1.41
C LEU A 16 0.48 -1.10 1.04
N THR A 17 1.43 -1.89 0.55
CA THR A 17 2.60 -1.32 -0.11
C THR A 17 2.19 -0.67 -1.43
N ILE A 18 3.01 0.27 -1.94
CA ILE A 18 2.76 0.92 -3.24
C ILE A 18 2.50 -0.12 -4.35
N LYS A 19 3.26 -1.23 -4.37
CA LYS A 19 3.10 -2.29 -5.38
C LYS A 19 1.75 -3.03 -5.27
N GLU A 20 1.27 -3.24 -4.04
CA GLU A 20 -0.03 -3.88 -3.81
C GLU A 20 -1.17 -2.92 -4.12
N ALA A 21 -1.05 -1.65 -3.72
CA ALA A 21 -2.01 -0.60 -4.05
C ALA A 21 -2.14 -0.41 -5.58
N VAL A 22 -1.04 -0.46 -6.33
CA VAL A 22 -1.06 -0.44 -7.80
C VAL A 22 -1.90 -1.58 -8.36
N LYS A 23 -1.72 -2.81 -7.86
CA LYS A 23 -2.48 -3.99 -8.32
C LYS A 23 -3.95 -3.96 -7.87
N TYR A 24 -4.22 -3.46 -6.68
CA TYR A 24 -5.55 -3.44 -6.08
C TYR A 24 -6.44 -2.34 -6.64
N PHE A 25 -5.91 -1.11 -6.71
CA PHE A 25 -6.64 0.07 -7.20
C PHE A 25 -6.47 0.30 -8.71
N ASN A 26 -5.59 -0.47 -9.35
CA ASN A 26 -5.23 -0.33 -10.77
C ASN A 26 -4.71 1.08 -11.13
N ILE A 27 -4.03 1.74 -10.19
CA ILE A 27 -3.44 3.08 -10.34
C ILE A 27 -1.96 2.92 -10.67
N GLY A 28 -1.47 3.62 -11.69
CA GLY A 28 -0.06 3.57 -12.07
C GLY A 28 0.90 3.97 -10.94
N GLU A 29 2.00 3.24 -10.79
CA GLU A 29 2.99 3.43 -9.73
C GLU A 29 3.52 4.86 -9.65
N LYS A 30 3.73 5.50 -10.82
CA LYS A 30 4.19 6.89 -10.90
C LYS A 30 3.24 7.88 -10.23
N ASN A 31 1.93 7.66 -10.35
CA ASN A 31 0.92 8.54 -9.76
C ASN A 31 0.87 8.35 -8.23
N LEU A 32 0.93 7.11 -7.75
CA LEU A 32 0.99 6.81 -6.31
C LEU A 32 2.26 7.37 -5.65
N ARG A 33 3.42 7.22 -6.30
CA ARG A 33 4.67 7.81 -5.81
C ARG A 33 4.63 9.34 -5.77
N ARG A 34 4.01 9.95 -6.79
CA ARG A 34 3.80 11.40 -6.81
C ARG A 34 2.86 11.85 -5.69
N LEU A 35 1.76 11.13 -5.46
CA LEU A 35 0.81 11.42 -4.37
C LEU A 35 1.52 11.43 -3.00
N VAL A 36 2.39 10.45 -2.76
CA VAL A 36 3.17 10.35 -1.52
C VAL A 36 4.21 11.47 -1.41
N SER A 37 4.90 11.77 -2.51
CA SER A 37 5.91 12.85 -2.54
C SER A 37 5.29 14.24 -2.39
N ASP A 38 4.09 14.45 -2.94
CA ASP A 38 3.40 15.75 -2.89
C ASP A 38 2.77 15.98 -1.51
N ASN A 39 2.47 14.92 -0.75
CA ASN A 39 1.82 15.00 0.58
C ASN A 39 2.54 14.14 1.63
N PRO A 40 3.80 14.44 2.00
CA PRO A 40 4.60 13.57 2.87
C PRO A 40 4.04 13.40 4.30
N ASN A 41 3.18 14.33 4.75
CA ASN A 41 2.58 14.32 6.09
C ASN A 41 1.12 13.82 6.09
N ALA A 42 0.66 13.16 5.03
CA ALA A 42 -0.70 12.68 5.00
C ALA A 42 -0.90 11.50 5.95
N ASP A 43 -2.01 11.52 6.72
CA ASP A 43 -2.31 10.50 7.75
C ASP A 43 -2.43 9.07 7.20
N TYR A 44 -2.65 8.92 5.89
CA TYR A 44 -2.74 7.63 5.18
C TYR A 44 -1.39 7.13 4.66
N ILE A 45 -0.29 7.85 4.90
CA ILE A 45 1.06 7.46 4.51
C ILE A 45 1.83 7.05 5.76
N LEU A 46 2.23 5.80 5.79
CA LEU A 46 3.11 5.25 6.81
C LEU A 46 4.54 5.28 6.24
N THR A 47 5.41 6.09 6.86
CA THR A 47 6.83 6.19 6.51
C THR A 47 7.64 5.11 7.21
#